data_AF-A0A5E6NSG2-F1
#
_entry.id   AF-A0A5E6NSG2-F1
#
_cell.length_a   1.000
_cell.length_b   1.000
_cell.length_c   1.000
_cell.angle_alpha   90.00
_cell.angle_beta   90.00
_cell.angle_gamma   90.00
#
_symmetry.space_group_name_H-M   'P 1'
#
loop_
_entity.id
_entity.type
_entity.pdbx_description
1 polymer ?
#
loop_
_entity_poly.entity_id
_entity_poly.type
_entity_poly.pdbx_seq_one_letter_code
_entity_poly.pdbx_strand_id
1 'polypeptide(L)'
;MDRNLGASQVATSSTDPVSYGDSYQWGRLADGYQIRTFATTTTLAVNTTPGLTATGIRGPYDWTLPNIVDDDGALRSAFLAKTVRLIILP
;
A
#
# COMPACT_ATOMS: atom_id res chain seq x y z
N MET A 1 -12.80 -5.03 1.16
CA MET A 1 -12.11 -3.73 0.94
C MET A 1 -13.21 -2.69 0.88
N ASP A 2 -13.27 -1.81 1.87
CA ASP A 2 -14.19 -0.67 1.81
C ASP A 2 -13.84 0.19 0.61
N ARG A 3 -14.86 0.62 -0.14
CA ARG A 3 -14.64 1.43 -1.33
C ARG A 3 -14.15 2.81 -0.91
N ASN A 4 -13.13 3.32 -1.58
CA ASN A 4 -12.59 4.68 -1.44
C ASN A 4 -12.12 5.01 -0.02
N LEU A 5 -11.45 4.06 0.64
CA LEU A 5 -10.84 4.28 1.96
C LEU A 5 -9.91 5.51 1.90
N GLY A 6 -10.13 6.49 2.79
CA GLY A 6 -9.41 7.77 2.78
C GLY A 6 -10.09 8.90 1.98
N ALA A 7 -11.25 8.65 1.34
CA ALA A 7 -12.02 9.71 0.67
C ALA A 7 -12.77 10.58 1.68
N SER A 8 -12.84 11.88 1.41
CA SER A 8 -13.57 12.83 2.26
C SER A 8 -15.03 13.02 1.84
N GLN A 9 -15.41 12.54 0.66
CA GLN A 9 -16.79 12.64 0.16
C GLN A 9 -17.19 11.50 -0.79
N VAL A 10 -18.50 11.36 -0.98
CA VAL A 10 -19.09 10.55 -2.06
C VAL A 10 -18.79 11.22 -3.41
N ALA A 11 -18.45 10.41 -4.41
CA ALA A 11 -18.13 10.90 -5.75
C ALA A 11 -19.32 11.64 -6.37
N THR A 12 -19.09 12.89 -6.77
CA THR A 12 -20.07 13.71 -7.51
C THR A 12 -19.92 13.59 -9.03
N SER A 13 -18.75 13.15 -9.48
CA SER A 13 -18.45 12.82 -10.88
C SER A 13 -17.33 11.79 -10.95
N SER A 14 -17.06 11.23 -12.14
CA SER A 14 -15.96 10.30 -12.35
C SER A 14 -14.57 10.91 -12.19
N THR A 15 -14.47 12.25 -12.18
CA THR A 15 -13.20 12.97 -12.10
C THR A 15 -13.05 13.76 -10.80
N ASP A 16 -13.78 13.39 -9.74
CA ASP A 16 -13.81 14.09 -8.45
C ASP A 16 -12.64 13.65 -7.54
N PRO A 17 -11.54 14.41 -7.45
CA PRO A 17 -10.30 13.95 -6.84
C PRO A 17 -10.39 13.69 -5.34
N VAL A 18 -11.30 14.37 -4.65
CA VAL A 18 -11.51 14.20 -3.20
C VAL A 18 -12.32 12.94 -2.87
N SER A 19 -12.97 12.35 -3.88
CA SER A 19 -13.76 11.12 -3.74
C SER A 19 -12.96 9.84 -4.01
N TYR A 20 -11.75 9.95 -4.56
CA TYR A 20 -10.99 8.78 -4.98
C TYR A 20 -10.45 7.94 -3.81
N GLY A 21 -10.24 8.56 -2.63
CA GLY A 21 -9.58 7.95 -1.49
C GLY A 21 -8.09 7.71 -1.70
N ASP A 22 -7.48 6.82 -0.93
CA ASP A 22 -6.05 6.52 -0.98
C ASP A 22 -5.72 5.33 -1.92
N SER A 23 -4.47 5.25 -2.38
CA SER A 23 -3.92 4.22 -3.27
C SER A 23 -3.11 3.17 -2.51
N TYR A 24 -3.77 2.10 -2.06
CA TYR A 24 -3.11 1.03 -1.31
C TYR A 24 -2.34 0.06 -2.23
N GLN A 25 -1.17 -0.37 -1.75
CA GLN A 25 -0.39 -1.44 -2.36
C GLN A 25 -0.63 -2.76 -1.63
N TRP A 26 -0.72 -3.85 -2.37
CA TRP A 26 -0.85 -5.17 -1.77
C TRP A 26 0.34 -5.48 -0.85
N GLY A 27 0.06 -6.17 0.26
CA GLY A 27 1.09 -6.60 1.20
C GLY A 27 1.67 -5.48 2.07
N ARG A 28 1.15 -4.24 1.97
CA ARG A 28 1.66 -3.07 2.67
C ARG A 28 0.64 -2.49 3.64
N LEU A 29 1.07 -2.11 4.83
CA LEU A 29 0.23 -1.34 5.75
C LEU A 29 0.14 0.13 5.33
N ALA A 30 -0.85 0.85 5.88
CA ALA A 30 -0.94 2.29 5.77
C ALA A 30 0.26 2.93 6.49
N ASP A 31 1.22 3.46 5.73
CA ASP A 31 2.44 4.11 6.23
C ASP A 31 2.62 5.54 5.66
N GLY A 32 1.59 6.04 4.97
CA GLY A 32 1.58 7.35 4.32
C GLY A 32 1.74 7.27 2.80
N TYR A 33 2.21 6.14 2.25
CA TYR A 33 2.31 5.98 0.80
C TYR A 33 0.99 5.82 0.08
N GLN A 34 -0.03 5.39 0.78
CA GLN A 34 -1.36 5.33 0.22
C GLN A 34 -1.88 6.73 -0.17
N ILE A 35 -1.33 7.81 0.40
CA ILE A 35 -1.80 9.17 0.15
C ILE A 35 -1.41 9.61 -1.27
N ARG A 36 -2.40 9.99 -2.09
CA ARG A 36 -2.21 10.34 -3.51
C ARG A 36 -1.25 11.48 -3.78
N THR A 37 -1.05 12.40 -2.83
CA THR A 37 -0.19 13.57 -2.99
C THR A 37 1.30 13.28 -2.78
N PHE A 38 1.68 12.03 -2.50
CA PHE A 38 3.07 11.70 -2.19
C PHE A 38 3.97 11.67 -3.43
N ALA A 39 5.23 12.09 -3.26
CA ALA A 39 6.25 12.11 -4.30
C ALA A 39 6.59 10.68 -4.76
N THR A 40 6.53 10.45 -6.07
CA THR A 40 6.99 9.19 -6.67
C THR A 40 8.51 9.08 -6.52
N THR A 41 8.98 8.10 -5.74
CA THR A 41 10.39 7.69 -5.75
C THR A 41 10.52 6.37 -6.51
N THR A 42 11.69 6.11 -7.07
CA THR A 42 12.00 4.84 -7.78
C THR A 42 12.79 3.86 -6.91
N THR A 43 12.84 4.12 -5.60
CA THR A 43 13.67 3.37 -4.65
C THR A 43 12.84 2.26 -4.01
N LEU A 44 13.19 1.02 -4.33
CA LEU A 44 12.54 -0.17 -3.81
C LEU A 44 12.90 -0.44 -2.35
N ALA A 45 11.97 -1.06 -1.63
CA ALA A 45 12.17 -1.47 -0.26
C ALA A 45 13.18 -2.62 -0.17
N VAL A 46 14.12 -2.51 0.77
CA VAL A 46 15.10 -3.57 1.10
C VAL A 46 14.56 -4.57 2.13
N ASN A 47 13.37 -4.33 2.67
CA ASN A 47 12.67 -5.22 3.60
C ASN A 47 11.16 -4.98 3.51
N THR A 48 10.36 -5.81 4.19
CA THR A 48 8.90 -5.74 4.20
C THR A 48 8.33 -4.87 5.34
N THR A 49 9.19 -4.16 6.06
CA THR A 49 8.76 -3.25 7.14
C THR A 49 8.15 -1.99 6.52
N PRO A 50 6.96 -1.55 6.97
CA PRO A 50 6.38 -0.29 6.50
C PRO A 50 7.34 0.89 6.77
N GLY A 51 7.51 1.77 5.78
CA GLY A 51 8.52 2.83 5.79
C GLY A 51 8.63 3.57 4.46
N LEU A 52 9.39 4.68 4.41
CA LEU A 52 9.49 5.65 3.30
C LEU A 52 10.17 5.13 1.99
N THR A 53 9.78 3.97 1.45
CA THR A 53 10.20 3.49 0.10
C THR A 53 9.03 3.34 -0.88
N ALA A 54 9.21 3.77 -2.14
CA ALA A 54 8.14 3.88 -3.14
C ALA A 54 8.41 3.06 -4.41
N THR A 55 7.35 2.59 -5.05
CA THR A 55 7.34 2.26 -6.50
C THR A 55 6.59 3.33 -7.26
N GLY A 56 7.23 3.90 -8.26
CA GLY A 56 6.57 4.76 -9.22
C GLY A 56 5.70 3.95 -10.19
N ILE A 57 4.72 4.64 -10.79
CA ILE A 57 3.84 4.11 -11.86
C ILE A 57 4.64 3.62 -13.10
N ARG A 58 5.93 3.99 -13.21
CA ARG A 58 6.85 3.61 -14.30
C ARG A 58 7.82 2.47 -13.98
N GLY A 59 7.62 1.72 -12.89
CA GLY A 59 8.22 0.40 -12.63
C GLY A 59 8.78 0.23 -11.22
N PRO A 60 9.28 -0.98 -10.89
CA PRO A 60 8.66 -2.29 -11.12
C PRO A 60 7.29 -2.42 -10.43
N TYR A 61 6.50 -3.45 -10.80
CA TYR A 61 5.15 -3.68 -10.25
C TYR A 61 5.12 -4.08 -8.77
N ASP A 62 6.28 -4.46 -8.23
CA ASP A 62 6.45 -4.81 -6.82
C ASP A 62 7.33 -3.77 -6.10
N TRP A 63 6.94 -3.42 -4.88
CA TRP A 63 7.58 -2.41 -4.03
C TRP A 63 8.77 -2.89 -3.22
N THR A 64 9.14 -4.15 -3.40
CA THR A 64 10.34 -4.78 -2.86
C THR A 64 11.42 -4.99 -3.92
N LEU A 65 12.67 -5.07 -3.47
CA LEU A 65 13.77 -5.45 -4.36
C LEU A 65 13.55 -6.88 -4.91
N PRO A 66 13.59 -7.05 -6.24
CA PRO A 66 13.40 -8.35 -6.88
C PRO A 66 14.56 -9.30 -6.57
N ASN A 67 14.26 -10.57 -6.34
CA ASN A 67 15.18 -11.66 -5.99
C ASN A 67 15.95 -11.48 -4.69
N ILE A 68 15.48 -10.57 -3.83
CA ILE A 68 16.18 -10.21 -2.58
C ILE A 68 15.27 -10.27 -1.38
N VAL A 69 14.04 -9.74 -1.48
CA VAL A 69 13.25 -9.45 -0.27
C VAL A 69 12.07 -10.38 -0.07
N ASP A 70 11.12 -10.44 -1.01
CA ASP A 70 9.83 -11.12 -0.81
C ASP A 70 9.13 -11.40 -2.15
N ASP A 71 9.85 -12.02 -3.09
CA ASP A 71 9.38 -12.23 -4.46
C ASP A 71 8.06 -13.01 -4.56
N ASP A 72 7.81 -13.90 -3.61
CA ASP A 72 6.59 -14.70 -3.52
C ASP A 72 5.52 -14.06 -2.63
N GLY A 73 5.82 -12.93 -1.98
CA GLY A 73 4.94 -12.24 -1.06
C GLY A 73 4.67 -12.99 0.25
N ALA A 74 5.44 -14.04 0.58
CA ALA A 74 5.21 -14.87 1.74
C ALA A 74 5.40 -14.10 3.06
N LEU A 75 6.40 -13.21 3.14
CA LEU A 75 6.68 -12.43 4.34
C LEU A 75 5.56 -11.42 4.61
N ARG A 76 5.08 -10.72 3.57
CA ARG A 76 3.92 -9.82 3.67
C ARG A 76 2.64 -10.53 4.03
N SER A 77 2.41 -11.71 3.44
CA SER A 77 1.24 -12.54 3.74
C SER A 77 1.23 -13.00 5.20
N ALA A 78 2.38 -13.45 5.71
CA ALA A 78 2.53 -13.84 7.11
C ALA A 78 2.33 -12.66 8.07
N PHE A 79 2.86 -11.49 7.72
CA PHE A 79 2.72 -10.26 8.52
C PHE A 79 1.27 -9.77 8.58
N LEU A 80 0.57 -9.74 7.44
CA LEU A 80 -0.86 -9.42 7.37
C LEU A 80 -1.70 -10.43 8.16
N ALA A 81 -1.41 -11.73 8.04
CA ALA A 81 -2.12 -12.77 8.81
C ALA A 81 -1.93 -12.63 10.32
N LYS A 82 -0.73 -12.26 10.77
CA LYS A 82 -0.44 -12.01 12.20
C LYS A 82 -1.16 -10.76 12.70
N THR A 83 -1.19 -9.70 11.90
CA THR A 83 -1.88 -8.44 12.23
C THR A 83 -3.39 -8.63 12.33
N VAL A 84 -3.99 -9.37 11.38
CA VAL A 84 -5.43 -9.68 11.41
C VAL A 84 -5.79 -10.58 12.58
N ARG A 85 -4.96 -11.58 12.93
CA ARG A 85 -5.21 -12.45 14.10
C ARG A 85 -5.10 -11.74 15.45
N LEU A 86 -4.38 -10.61 15.54
CA LEU A 86 -4.25 -9.83 16.77
C LEU A 86 -5.47 -8.92 17.03
N ILE A 87 -6.25 -8.60 15.99
CA ILE A 87 -7.42 -7.70 16.07
C ILE A 87 -8.73 -8.47 16.34
N ILE A 88 -8.72 -9.81 16.24
CA ILE A 88 -9.89 -10.69 16.40
C ILE A 88 -9.71 -11.64 17.61
N LEU A 89 -9.06 -11.18 18.67
CA LEU A 89 -9.14 -11.83 19.98
C LEU A 89 -10.03 -10.97 20.89
N PRO A 90 -11.03 -11.56 21.58
CA PRO A 90 -11.88 -10.84 22.52
C PRO A 90 -11.10 -10.28 23.72
#